data_AF-A0A3N6HZ62-F1
#
_entry.id   AF-A0A3N6HZ62-F1
#
_cell.length_a   1.000
_cell.length_b   1.000
_cell.length_c   1.000
_cell.angle_alpha   90.00
_cell.angle_beta   90.00
_cell.angle_gamma   90.00
#
_symmetry.space_group_name_H-M   'P 1'
#
loop_
_entity.id
_entity.type
_entity.pdbx_description
1 polymer ?
#
loop_
_entity_poly.entity_id
_entity_poly.type
_entity_poly.pdbx_seq_one_letter_code
_entity_poly.pdbx_strand_id
1 'polypeptide(L)' 'MDSEKRDLHQRAAFMCPTCKQPVRSEIHRHKSLGIFVPVWRAGPCENPDCAEYAADERPVRHRSRG' A
#
# COMPACT_ATOMS: atom_id res chain seq x y z
N MET A 1 -15.41 29.12 3.64
CA MET A 1 -15.53 27.90 2.82
C MET A 1 -14.13 27.30 2.58
N ASP A 2 -13.52 26.70 3.61
CA ASP A 2 -12.17 26.11 3.51
C ASP A 2 -12.00 24.79 4.30
N SER A 3 -12.93 24.47 5.22
CA SER A 3 -12.83 23.25 6.04
C SER A 3 -13.36 21.97 5.38
N GLU A 4 -14.31 22.03 4.45
CA GLU A 4 -14.87 20.80 3.85
C GLU A 4 -13.94 20.12 2.82
N LYS A 5 -12.91 20.81 2.31
CA LYS A 5 -11.90 20.17 1.43
C LYS A 5 -10.89 19.32 2.20
N ARG A 6 -10.76 19.50 3.51
CA ARG A 6 -9.81 18.74 4.35
C ARG A 6 -10.29 17.33 4.67
N ASP A 7 -11.59 17.06 4.55
CA ASP A 7 -12.18 15.80 5.01
C ASP A 7 -11.99 14.65 4.01
N LEU A 8 -12.00 14.93 2.70
CA LEU A 8 -11.59 13.96 1.65
C LEU A 8 -10.10 13.62 1.69
N HIS A 9 -9.27 14.48 2.32
CA HIS A 9 -7.82 14.29 2.44
C HIS A 9 -7.42 13.45 3.65
N GLN A 10 -8.31 13.23 4.61
CA GLN A 10 -8.11 12.22 5.64
C GLN A 10 -8.46 10.83 5.09
N ARG A 11 -8.00 10.52 3.87
CA ARG A 11 -7.86 9.13 3.42
C ARG A 11 -7.09 8.42 4.51
N ALA A 12 -7.70 7.41 5.14
CA ALA A 12 -7.10 6.65 6.23
C ALA A 12 -5.69 6.21 5.79
N ALA A 13 -4.67 6.86 6.36
CA ALA A 13 -3.29 6.51 6.06
C ALA A 13 -3.06 5.08 6.54
N PHE A 14 -2.52 4.22 5.68
CA PHE A 14 -2.10 2.90 6.12
C PHE A 14 -0.95 3.08 7.10
N MET A 15 -0.99 2.36 8.22
CA MET A 15 0.06 2.41 9.24
C MET A 15 0.71 1.05 9.36
N CYS A 16 2.03 1.02 9.55
CA CYS A 16 2.73 -0.21 9.90
C CYS A 16 2.19 -0.73 11.24
N PRO A 17 1.81 -2.02 11.35
CA PRO A 17 1.30 -2.56 12.61
C PRO A 17 2.35 -2.56 13.73
N THR A 18 3.64 -2.58 13.38
CA THR A 18 4.77 -2.65 14.32
C THR A 18 5.24 -1.27 14.78
N CYS A 19 5.76 -0.44 13.87
CA CYS A 19 6.33 0.86 14.23
C CYS A 19 5.31 2.01 14.23
N LYS A 20 4.06 1.74 13.84
CA LYS A 20 2.95 2.72 13.74
C LYS A 20 3.23 3.92 12.84
N GLN A 21 4.27 3.88 12.02
CA GLN A 21 4.56 4.92 11.06
C GLN A 21 3.62 4.81 9.84
N PRO A 22 3.26 5.95 9.23
CA PRO A 22 2.49 5.95 7.99
C PRO A 22 3.30 5.24 6.89
N VAL A 23 2.65 4.36 6.15
CA VAL A 23 3.22 3.68 5.00
C VAL A 23 2.49 4.11 3.73
N ARG A 24 3.18 3.99 2.59
CA ARG A 24 2.57 4.28 1.29
C ARG A 24 1.42 3.30 1.04
N SER A 25 0.37 3.77 0.39
CA SER A 25 -0.71 2.91 -0.10
C SER A 25 -0.36 2.36 -1.47
N GLU A 26 -0.56 1.07 -1.70
CA GLU A 26 -0.38 0.45 -3.02
C GLU A 26 -1.72 -0.09 -3.56
N ILE A 27 -1.89 -0.03 -4.88
CA ILE A 27 -3.06 -0.60 -5.56
C ILE A 27 -2.71 -2.01 -6.02
N HIS A 28 -3.39 -3.00 -5.44
CA HIS A 28 -3.34 -4.38 -5.91
C HIS A 28 -4.55 -4.71 -6.76
N ARG A 29 -4.33 -5.52 -7.79
CA ARG A 29 -5.39 -5.94 -8.72
C ARG A 29 -5.81 -7.35 -8.38
N HIS A 30 -6.99 -7.50 -7.77
CA HIS A 30 -7.55 -8.80 -7.43
C HIS A 30 -8.52 -9.24 -8.52
N LYS A 31 -8.39 -10.48 -9.02
CA LYS A 31 -9.30 -11.00 -10.04
C LYS A 31 -10.46 -11.72 -9.35
N SER A 32 -11.67 -11.22 -9.55
CA SER A 32 -12.91 -11.82 -9.04
C SER A 32 -13.85 -12.04 -10.20
N LEU A 33 -14.35 -13.27 -10.38
CA LEU A 33 -15.39 -13.58 -11.38
C LEU A 33 -15.07 -13.07 -12.81
N GLY A 34 -13.80 -13.15 -13.22
CA GLY A 34 -13.37 -12.72 -14.55
C GLY A 34 -13.07 -11.21 -14.68
N ILE A 35 -13.51 -10.37 -13.75
CA ILE A 35 -13.15 -8.95 -13.69
C ILE A 35 -11.98 -8.72 -12.76
N PHE A 36 -11.30 -7.59 -12.92
CA PHE A 36 -10.20 -7.22 -12.07
C PHE A 36 -10.53 -5.97 -11.27
N VAL A 37 -10.53 -6.13 -9.95
CA VAL A 37 -10.92 -5.12 -8.98
C VAL A 37 -9.65 -4.48 -8.38
N PRO A 38 -9.54 -3.14 -8.36
CA PRO A 38 -8.48 -2.46 -7.64
C PRO A 38 -8.77 -2.49 -6.13
N VAL A 39 -7.77 -2.90 -5.35
CA VAL A 39 -7.83 -2.96 -3.90
C VAL A 39 -6.65 -2.18 -3.35
N TRP A 40 -6.93 -1.19 -2.50
CA TRP A 40 -5.90 -0.45 -1.79
C TRP A 40 -5.41 -1.25 -0.58
N ARG A 41 -4.09 -1.38 -0.44
CA ARG A 41 -3.45 -2.05 0.69
C ARG A 41 -2.33 -1.18 1.26
N ALA A 42 -1.94 -1.46 2.50
CA ALA A 42 -0.71 -0.96 3.08
C ALA A 42 0.46 -1.49 2.24
N GLY A 43 1.33 -0.59 1.79
CA GLY A 43 2.62 -0.92 1.20
C GLY A 43 3.63 -1.34 2.27
N PRO A 44 4.84 -1.73 1.85
CA PRO A 44 5.89 -2.17 2.76
C PRO A 44 6.34 -1.04 3.70
N CYS A 45 6.82 -1.42 4.88
CA CYS A 45 7.41 -0.46 5.80
C CYS A 45 8.76 0.03 5.27
N GLU A 46 8.93 1.34 5.17
CA GLU A 46 10.18 1.99 4.73
C GLU A 46 11.09 2.39 5.91
N ASN A 47 10.72 2.07 7.16
CA ASN A 47 11.52 2.37 8.35
C ASN A 47 12.59 1.27 8.58
N PRO A 48 13.89 1.55 8.44
CA PRO A 48 14.97 0.56 8.58
C PRO A 48 15.10 -0.01 10.01
N ASP A 49 14.62 0.72 11.02
CA ASP A 49 14.62 0.25 12.41
C ASP A 49 13.41 -0.65 12.74
N CYS A 50 12.53 -0.89 11.76
CA CYS A 50 11.35 -1.73 11.95
C CYS A 50 11.68 -3.19 11.64
N ALA A 51 11.21 -4.11 12.48
CA ALA A 51 11.32 -5.55 12.21
C ALA A 51 10.61 -5.98 10.90
N GLU A 52 9.62 -5.21 10.47
CA GLU A 52 8.85 -5.42 9.24
C GLU A 52 9.44 -4.64 8.04
N TYR A 53 10.64 -4.08 8.17
CA TYR A 53 11.31 -3.36 7.08
C TYR A 53 11.51 -4.28 5.88
N ALA A 54 10.75 -4.01 4.82
CA ALA A 54 10.78 -4.73 3.54
C ALA A 54 10.66 -6.28 3.62
N ALA A 55 9.88 -6.82 4.57
CA ALA A 55 9.53 -8.25 4.60
C ALA A 55 8.60 -8.71 3.46
N ASP A 56 8.07 -7.77 2.66
CA ASP A 56 7.39 -8.07 1.39
C ASP A 56 8.41 -7.88 0.26
N GLU A 57 9.26 -8.88 0.10
CA GLU A 57 10.03 -9.11 -1.12
C GLU A 57 9.07 -9.07 -2.31
N ARG A 58 8.96 -7.89 -2.93
CA ARG A 58 8.25 -7.70 -4.21
C ARG A 58 8.63 -8.89 -5.08
N PRO A 59 7.70 -9.69 -5.59
CA PRO A 59 8.05 -10.62 -6.65
C PRO A 59 8.57 -9.75 -7.78
N VAL A 60 9.90 -9.68 -7.92
CA VAL A 60 10.57 -9.09 -9.06
C VAL A 60 9.94 -9.84 -10.21
N ARG A 61 9.07 -9.15 -10.96
CA ARG A 61 8.51 -9.71 -12.18
C ARG A 61 9.73 -9.98 -13.04
N HIS A 62 10.19 -11.23 -13.04
CA HIS A 62 11.21 -11.72 -13.93
C HIS A 62 10.57 -11.56 -15.30
N ARG A 63 10.89 -10.44 -15.95
CA ARG A 63 10.38 -10.09 -17.26
C ARG A 63 11.09 -11.04 -18.20
N SER A 64 10.55 -12.24 -18.35
CA SER A 64 10.97 -13.19 -19.36
C SER A 64 10.83 -12.48 -20.70
N ARG A 65 11.97 -12.06 -21.25
CA ARG A 65 12.08 -11.67 -22.66
C ARG A 65 11.78 -12.93 -23.48
N GLY A 66 10.72 -12.87 -24.27
CA GLY A 66 10.39 -13.80 -25.34
C GLY A 66 9.87 -12.97 -26.50
#